data_AF-A0A2P8ED00-F1
#
_entry.id   AF-A0A2P8ED00-F1
#
_cell.length_a   1.000
_cell.length_b   1.000
_cell.length_c   1.000
_cell.angle_alpha   90.00
_cell.angle_beta   90.00
_cell.angle_gamma   90.00
#
_symmetry.space_group_name_H-M   'P 1'
#
loop_
_entity.id
_entity.type
_entity.pdbx_description
1 polymer ?
#
loop_
_entity_poly.entity_id
_entity_poly.type
_entity_poly.pdbx_seq_one_letter_code
_entity_poly.pdbx_strand_id
1 'polypeptide(L)'
;MKNLRNNLIKGFIYISLIAFGYVLTRFIEVPYFEISKTIDISYILTLVVTAWLAILITTVFEKKNNDHRVEKDLIITRVGNIYDIAASLQLESNSGRIHISEASSSLKRINTALNSIYKIVDKCHFNINVDLKDRLRLILSDIRNTLTNTPSITDEQLNSKDLPIEIKDSIIHFNKERISQLEVKFDTLKDLLLELQIDINKK
;
A
#
# COMPACT_ATOMS: atom_id res chain seq x y z
N MET A 1 1.46 7.89 24.49
CA MET A 1 0.18 7.13 24.52
C MET A 1 0.19 5.88 25.43
N LYS A 2 1.31 5.15 25.63
CA LYS A 2 1.38 4.01 26.57
C LYS A 2 0.91 4.34 28.00
N ASN A 3 1.28 5.51 28.53
CA ASN A 3 0.88 5.94 29.88
C ASN A 3 -0.63 6.22 30.02
N LEU A 4 -1.29 6.73 28.98
CA LEU A 4 -2.73 7.01 29.02
C LEU A 4 -3.54 5.71 29.07
N ARG A 5 -3.13 4.72 28.25
CA ARG A 5 -3.73 3.37 28.23
C ARG A 5 -3.54 2.66 29.58
N ASN A 6 -2.36 2.80 30.19
CA ASN A 6 -2.08 2.20 31.49
C ASN A 6 -2.90 2.85 32.62
N ASN A 7 -3.13 4.17 32.54
CA ASN A 7 -3.93 4.88 33.55
C ASN A 7 -5.43 4.60 33.41
N LEU A 8 -5.96 4.45 32.19
CA LEU A 8 -7.34 4.02 31.96
C LEU A 8 -7.59 2.58 32.42
N ILE A 9 -6.67 1.66 32.11
CA ILE A 9 -6.74 0.26 32.57
C ILE A 9 -6.70 0.22 34.11
N LYS A 10 -5.83 1.00 34.76
CA LYS A 10 -5.77 1.11 36.22
C LYS A 10 -7.08 1.64 36.81
N GLY A 11 -7.62 2.74 36.28
CA GLY A 11 -8.90 3.30 36.73
C GLY A 11 -10.05 2.29 36.69
N PHE A 12 -10.11 1.50 35.62
CA PHE A 12 -11.15 0.50 35.46
C PHE A 12 -10.94 -0.77 36.31
N ILE A 13 -9.69 -1.16 36.58
CA ILE A 13 -9.37 -2.19 37.59
C ILE A 13 -9.92 -1.76 38.95
N TYR A 14 -9.75 -0.50 39.35
CA TYR A 14 -10.31 0.00 40.61
C TYR A 14 -11.84 -0.06 40.63
N ILE A 15 -12.53 0.31 39.53
CA ILE A 15 -13.99 0.22 39.43
C ILE A 15 -14.48 -1.23 39.52
N SER A 16 -13.79 -2.16 38.85
CA SER A 16 -14.08 -3.59 38.92
C SER A 16 -13.88 -4.15 40.33
N LEU A 17 -12.83 -3.72 41.02
CA LEU A 17 -12.54 -4.11 42.41
C LEU A 17 -13.59 -3.57 43.39
N ILE A 18 -14.08 -2.35 43.17
CA ILE A 18 -15.17 -1.75 43.94
C ILE A 18 -16.49 -2.49 43.68
N ALA A 19 -16.81 -2.81 42.43
CA ALA A 19 -18.00 -3.58 42.07
C ALA A 19 -17.95 -5.00 42.65
N PHE A 20 -16.79 -5.65 42.61
CA PHE A 20 -16.58 -6.98 43.19
C PHE A 20 -16.66 -6.96 44.73
N GLY A 21 -16.07 -5.94 45.37
CA GLY A 21 -16.18 -5.71 46.81
C GLY A 21 -17.62 -5.44 47.26
N TYR A 22 -18.41 -4.71 46.46
CA TYR A 22 -19.83 -4.50 46.71
C TYR A 22 -20.66 -5.79 46.60
N VAL A 23 -20.34 -6.64 45.63
CA VAL A 23 -20.99 -7.96 45.51
C VAL A 23 -20.61 -8.87 46.70
N LEU A 24 -19.34 -8.90 47.11
CA LEU A 24 -18.86 -9.70 48.25
C LEU A 24 -19.45 -9.27 49.60
N THR A 25 -19.56 -7.96 49.84
CA THR A 25 -20.15 -7.42 51.09
C THR A 25 -21.63 -7.76 51.24
N ARG A 26 -22.33 -8.12 50.15
CA ARG A 26 -23.71 -8.61 50.20
C ARG A 26 -23.84 -10.08 50.62
N PHE A 27 -22.75 -10.87 50.54
CA PHE A 27 -22.70 -12.26 51.01
C PHE A 27 -22.21 -12.38 52.46
N ILE A 28 -21.66 -11.30 53.03
CA ILE A 28 -21.22 -11.23 54.43
C ILE A 28 -22.25 -10.40 55.18
N GLU A 29 -23.03 -11.03 56.06
CA GLU A 29 -23.96 -10.32 56.94
C GLU A 29 -23.15 -9.56 58.00
N VAL A 30 -22.87 -8.29 57.72
CA VAL A 30 -22.24 -7.40 58.69
C VAL A 30 -23.31 -6.92 59.66
N PRO A 31 -23.22 -7.20 60.97
CA PRO A 31 -24.20 -6.70 61.93
C PRO A 31 -24.20 -5.16 61.85
N TYR A 32 -25.40 -4.56 61.88
CA TYR A 32 -25.70 -3.12 61.73
C TYR A 32 -25.80 -2.55 60.30
N PHE A 33 -25.61 -3.32 59.23
CA PHE A 33 -25.81 -2.84 57.85
C PHE A 33 -26.80 -3.71 57.07
N GLU A 34 -28.04 -3.25 56.93
CA GLU A 34 -29.02 -3.84 56.01
C GLU A 34 -28.82 -3.26 54.60
N ILE A 35 -27.99 -3.92 53.80
CA ILE A 35 -27.85 -3.56 52.38
C ILE A 35 -29.13 -3.99 51.66
N SER A 36 -29.92 -3.00 51.21
CA SER A 36 -31.15 -3.23 50.45
C SER A 36 -30.87 -4.10 49.23
N LYS A 37 -31.45 -5.31 49.21
CA LYS A 37 -31.26 -6.34 48.18
C LYS A 37 -31.97 -6.02 46.84
N THR A 38 -32.34 -4.76 46.59
CA THR A 38 -33.13 -4.34 45.43
C THR A 38 -32.36 -4.23 44.13
N ILE A 39 -31.03 -4.11 44.17
CA ILE A 39 -30.21 -3.99 42.96
C ILE A 39 -29.90 -5.39 42.43
N ASP A 40 -30.31 -5.67 41.19
CA ASP A 40 -30.06 -6.94 40.51
C ASP A 40 -28.56 -7.05 40.14
N ILE A 41 -27.90 -8.09 40.64
CA ILE A 41 -26.47 -8.36 40.39
C ILE A 41 -26.21 -8.59 38.90
N SER A 42 -27.21 -9.14 38.19
CA SER A 42 -27.17 -9.37 36.76
C SER A 42 -26.94 -8.05 36.00
N TYR A 43 -27.60 -6.97 36.43
CA TYR A 43 -27.49 -5.66 35.80
C TYR A 43 -26.09 -5.04 35.96
N ILE A 44 -25.50 -5.14 37.16
CA ILE A 44 -24.14 -4.66 37.43
C ILE A 44 -23.12 -5.44 36.59
N LEU A 45 -23.25 -6.77 36.53
CA LEU A 45 -22.36 -7.61 35.74
C LEU A 45 -22.46 -7.30 34.25
N THR A 46 -23.68 -7.14 33.72
CA THR A 46 -23.90 -6.73 32.33
C THR A 46 -23.23 -5.39 32.04
N LEU A 47 -23.36 -4.40 32.92
CA LEU A 47 -22.74 -3.08 32.75
C LEU A 47 -21.20 -3.18 32.66
N VAL A 48 -20.58 -3.98 33.54
CA VAL A 48 -19.13 -4.22 33.52
C VAL A 48 -18.70 -4.92 32.23
N VAL A 49 -19.43 -5.95 31.79
CA VAL A 49 -19.13 -6.70 30.56
C VAL A 49 -19.28 -5.83 29.31
N THR A 50 -20.35 -5.03 29.22
CA THR A 50 -20.58 -4.10 28.10
C THR A 50 -19.45 -3.07 28.01
N ALA A 51 -19.02 -2.50 29.14
CA ALA A 51 -17.88 -1.60 29.17
C ALA A 51 -16.57 -2.28 28.75
N TRP A 52 -16.36 -3.54 29.15
CA TRP A 52 -15.20 -4.34 28.73
C TRP A 52 -15.18 -4.58 27.21
N LEU A 53 -16.33 -4.93 26.63
CA LEU A 53 -16.49 -5.11 25.19
C LEU A 53 -16.23 -3.80 24.42
N ALA A 54 -16.79 -2.68 24.88
CA ALA A 54 -16.59 -1.38 24.24
C ALA A 54 -15.11 -1.00 24.16
N ILE A 55 -14.36 -1.25 25.23
CA ILE A 55 -12.91 -1.00 25.29
C ILE A 55 -12.15 -1.97 24.41
N LEU A 56 -12.51 -3.26 24.40
CA LEU A 56 -11.86 -4.26 23.57
C LEU A 56 -12.02 -3.89 22.08
N ILE A 57 -13.21 -3.46 21.69
CA ILE A 57 -13.51 -2.97 20.33
C ILE A 57 -12.61 -1.76 20.00
N THR A 58 -12.65 -0.70 20.81
CA THR A 58 -11.86 0.52 20.54
C THR A 58 -10.34 0.29 20.62
N THR A 59 -9.85 -0.56 21.53
CA THR A 59 -8.40 -0.69 21.71
C THR A 59 -7.75 -1.75 20.83
N VAL A 60 -8.46 -2.83 20.52
CA VAL A 60 -7.91 -3.97 19.76
C VAL A 60 -8.34 -3.90 18.31
N PHE A 61 -9.65 -3.74 18.05
CA PHE A 61 -10.17 -3.77 16.69
C PHE A 61 -9.86 -2.49 15.92
N GLU A 62 -10.08 -1.30 16.50
CA GLU A 62 -9.74 -0.05 15.80
C GLU A 62 -8.24 0.08 15.57
N LYS A 63 -7.42 -0.33 16.55
CA LYS A 63 -5.97 -0.31 16.39
C LYS A 63 -5.52 -1.23 15.25
N LYS A 64 -5.99 -2.48 15.22
CA LYS A 64 -5.63 -3.43 14.17
C LYS A 64 -6.09 -2.94 12.79
N ASN A 65 -7.28 -2.36 12.71
CA ASN A 65 -7.80 -1.79 11.47
C ASN A 65 -6.98 -0.58 11.01
N ASN A 66 -6.57 0.28 11.95
CA ASN A 66 -5.74 1.44 11.65
C ASN A 66 -4.33 1.03 11.21
N ASP A 67 -3.70 0.07 11.88
CA ASP A 67 -2.38 -0.46 11.50
C ASP A 67 -2.43 -1.04 10.07
N HIS A 68 -3.47 -1.81 9.75
CA HIS A 68 -3.68 -2.35 8.40
C HIS A 68 -3.92 -1.26 7.35
N ARG A 69 -4.66 -0.20 7.70
CA ARG A 69 -4.86 0.96 6.81
C ARG A 69 -3.55 1.71 6.54
N VAL A 70 -2.72 1.90 7.57
CA VAL A 70 -1.41 2.56 7.44
C VAL A 70 -0.47 1.73 6.57
N GLU A 71 -0.47 0.41 6.71
CA GLU A 71 0.31 -0.48 5.86
C GLU A 71 -0.09 -0.35 4.39
N LYS A 72 -1.40 -0.35 4.08
CA LYS A 72 -1.89 -0.14 2.71
C LYS A 72 -1.45 1.21 2.15
N ASP A 73 -1.62 2.28 2.92
CA ASP A 73 -1.30 3.64 2.49
C ASP A 73 0.19 3.81 2.16
N LEU A 74 1.05 3.15 2.94
CA LEU A 74 2.48 3.13 2.70
C LEU A 74 2.85 2.39 1.40
N ILE A 75 2.19 1.27 1.10
CA ILE A 75 2.39 0.54 -0.16
C ILE A 75 1.86 1.37 -1.33
N ILE A 76 0.67 1.96 -1.22
CA ILE A 76 0.06 2.82 -2.25
C ILE A 76 0.97 4.02 -2.56
N THR A 77 1.52 4.67 -1.54
CA THR A 77 2.50 5.76 -1.69
C THR A 77 3.74 5.29 -2.45
N ARG A 78 4.22 4.08 -2.16
CA ARG A 78 5.36 3.47 -2.88
C ARG A 78 5.03 3.23 -4.36
N VAL A 79 3.81 2.79 -4.69
CA VAL A 79 3.33 2.65 -6.07
C VAL A 79 3.22 4.02 -6.75
N GLY A 80 2.74 5.05 -6.04
CA GLY A 80 2.70 6.44 -6.54
C GLY A 80 4.08 6.95 -6.94
N ASN A 81 5.11 6.69 -6.13
CA ASN A 81 6.48 7.05 -6.51
C ASN A 81 6.96 6.36 -7.80
N ILE A 82 6.48 5.14 -8.09
CA ILE A 82 6.80 4.45 -9.36
C ILE A 82 6.08 5.12 -10.52
N TYR A 83 4.81 5.49 -10.31
CA TYR A 83 4.02 6.24 -11.29
C TYR A 83 4.73 7.55 -11.67
N ASP A 84 5.25 8.30 -10.69
CA ASP A 84 5.96 9.55 -10.95
C ASP A 84 7.25 9.34 -11.77
N ILE A 85 8.03 8.31 -11.45
CA ILE A 85 9.24 7.96 -12.23
C ILE A 85 8.87 7.53 -13.67
N ALA A 86 7.75 6.82 -13.84
CA ALA A 86 7.27 6.43 -15.16
C ALA A 86 6.77 7.66 -15.95
N ALA A 87 6.08 8.59 -15.29
CA ALA A 87 5.59 9.83 -15.90
C ALA A 87 6.74 10.76 -16.31
N SER A 88 7.79 10.90 -15.49
CA SER A 88 8.96 11.69 -15.85
C SER A 88 9.67 11.09 -17.07
N LEU A 89 9.82 9.76 -17.10
CA LEU A 89 10.43 9.07 -18.24
C LEU A 89 9.58 9.18 -19.52
N GLN A 90 8.25 9.18 -19.41
CA GLN A 90 7.36 9.41 -20.55
C GLN A 90 7.50 10.85 -21.09
N LEU A 91 7.58 11.86 -20.22
CA LEU A 91 7.80 13.25 -20.63
C LEU A 91 9.13 13.43 -21.36
N GLU A 92 10.20 12.83 -20.84
CA GLU A 92 11.51 12.82 -21.50
C GLU A 92 11.45 12.07 -22.84
N SER A 93 10.70 10.97 -22.92
CA SER A 93 10.55 10.18 -24.16
C SER A 93 9.78 10.97 -25.23
N ASN A 94 8.76 11.72 -24.81
CA ASN A 94 7.95 12.57 -25.69
C ASN A 94 8.73 13.77 -26.23
N SER A 95 9.81 14.19 -25.55
CA SER A 95 10.72 15.22 -26.09
C SER A 95 11.52 14.73 -27.30
N GLY A 96 11.48 13.44 -27.61
CA GLY A 96 12.13 12.81 -28.76
C GLY A 96 13.65 12.67 -28.62
N ARG A 97 14.21 13.02 -27.46
CA ARG A 97 15.64 12.92 -27.15
C ARG A 97 15.84 12.41 -25.73
N ILE A 98 16.34 11.19 -25.59
CA ILE A 98 16.65 10.60 -24.29
C ILE A 98 18.09 10.09 -24.26
N HIS A 99 18.79 10.34 -23.15
CA HIS A 99 20.05 9.67 -22.87
C HIS A 99 19.83 8.20 -22.53
N ILE A 100 20.56 7.31 -23.20
CA ILE A 100 20.45 5.84 -23.00
C ILE A 100 20.69 5.46 -21.53
N SER A 101 21.65 6.13 -20.88
CA SER A 101 21.98 5.93 -19.47
C SER A 101 20.82 6.29 -18.54
N GLU A 102 20.11 7.38 -18.84
CA GLU A 102 18.98 7.87 -18.08
C GLU A 102 17.76 6.95 -18.23
N ALA A 103 17.45 6.54 -19.46
CA ALA A 103 16.37 5.58 -19.74
C ALA A 103 16.59 4.25 -19.01
N SER A 104 17.80 3.70 -19.11
CA SER A 104 18.17 2.44 -18.48
C SER A 104 18.18 2.53 -16.95
N SER A 105 18.66 3.64 -16.40
CA SER A 105 18.66 3.92 -14.96
C SER A 105 17.24 4.03 -14.41
N SER A 106 16.37 4.81 -15.06
CA SER A 106 14.97 4.98 -14.67
C SER A 106 14.19 3.67 -14.72
N LEU A 107 14.38 2.84 -15.77
CA LEU A 107 13.80 1.49 -15.80
C LEU A 107 14.31 0.59 -14.67
N LYS A 108 15.61 0.64 -14.37
CA LYS A 108 16.19 -0.14 -13.28
C LYS A 108 15.63 0.30 -11.93
N ARG A 109 15.41 1.59 -11.73
CA ARG A 109 14.76 2.16 -10.54
C ARG A 109 13.33 1.65 -10.41
N ILE A 110 12.54 1.70 -11.48
CA ILE A 110 11.16 1.16 -11.51
C ILE A 110 11.14 -0.33 -11.15
N ASN A 111 11.98 -1.15 -11.79
CA ASN A 111 12.02 -2.59 -11.54
C ASN A 111 12.46 -2.93 -10.10
N THR A 112 13.45 -2.21 -9.57
CA THR A 112 13.87 -2.36 -8.17
C THR A 112 12.76 -1.99 -7.20
N ALA A 113 12.05 -0.90 -7.47
CA ALA A 113 10.94 -0.44 -6.65
C ALA A 113 9.77 -1.44 -6.67
N LEU A 114 9.40 -1.97 -7.84
CA LEU A 114 8.38 -3.02 -7.97
C LEU A 114 8.75 -4.29 -7.20
N ASN A 115 10.00 -4.76 -7.30
CA ASN A 115 10.46 -5.91 -6.52
C ASN A 115 10.41 -5.64 -5.01
N SER A 116 10.69 -4.41 -4.58
CA SER A 116 10.53 -4.01 -3.18
C SER A 116 9.06 -4.05 -2.76
N ILE A 117 8.13 -3.58 -3.62
CA ILE A 117 6.69 -3.62 -3.34
C ILE A 117 6.21 -5.06 -3.21
N TYR A 118 6.58 -5.95 -4.13
CA TYR A 118 6.21 -7.36 -4.04
C TYR A 118 6.68 -8.02 -2.73
N LYS A 119 7.89 -7.69 -2.27
CA LYS A 119 8.40 -8.18 -0.97
C LYS A 119 7.65 -7.60 0.23
N ILE A 120 7.23 -6.33 0.17
CA ILE A 120 6.48 -5.69 1.27
C ILE A 120 5.06 -6.26 1.33
N VAL A 121 4.43 -6.43 0.17
CA VAL A 121 3.08 -7.00 0.04
C VAL A 121 3.06 -8.43 0.59
N ASP A 122 4.05 -9.26 0.23
CA ASP A 122 4.19 -10.62 0.74
C ASP A 122 4.34 -10.65 2.28
N LYS A 123 5.13 -9.72 2.85
CA LYS A 123 5.30 -9.55 4.30
C LYS A 123 4.03 -9.08 5.01
N CYS A 124 3.20 -8.28 4.35
CA CYS A 124 1.94 -7.80 4.89
C CYS A 124 0.77 -8.78 4.66
N HIS A 125 1.05 -9.99 4.14
CA HIS A 125 0.06 -11.02 3.80
C HIS A 125 -1.03 -10.55 2.82
N PHE A 126 -0.75 -9.51 2.03
CA PHE A 126 -1.60 -9.15 0.91
C PHE A 126 -1.29 -10.09 -0.24
N ASN A 127 -2.31 -10.65 -0.87
CA ASN A 127 -2.12 -11.50 -2.04
C ASN A 127 -2.31 -10.63 -3.30
N ILE A 128 -1.24 -10.28 -4.01
CA ILE A 128 -1.38 -9.66 -5.34
C ILE A 128 -1.69 -10.76 -6.36
N ASN A 129 -2.60 -10.48 -7.29
CA ASN A 129 -2.86 -11.39 -8.40
C ASN A 129 -1.56 -11.68 -9.19
N VAL A 130 -1.17 -12.95 -9.29
CA VAL A 130 0.04 -13.40 -10.01
C VAL A 130 0.04 -12.93 -11.47
N ASP A 131 -1.14 -12.91 -12.10
CA ASP A 131 -1.32 -12.41 -13.46
C ASP A 131 -0.91 -10.92 -13.62
N LEU A 132 -1.27 -10.09 -12.64
CA LEU A 132 -0.96 -8.65 -12.67
C LEU A 132 0.54 -8.41 -12.54
N LYS A 133 1.22 -9.22 -11.71
CA LYS A 133 2.68 -9.18 -11.56
C LYS A 133 3.41 -9.52 -12.85
N ASP A 134 2.92 -10.53 -13.57
CA ASP A 134 3.50 -10.94 -14.85
C ASP A 134 3.22 -9.91 -15.95
N ARG A 135 2.01 -9.34 -16.01
CA ARG A 135 1.67 -8.22 -16.92
C ARG A 135 2.57 -6.99 -16.72
N LEU A 136 2.82 -6.59 -15.46
CA LEU A 136 3.75 -5.48 -15.14
C LEU A 136 5.19 -5.78 -15.56
N ARG A 137 5.64 -7.03 -15.39
CA ARG A 137 6.98 -7.43 -15.81
C ARG A 137 7.12 -7.44 -17.33
N LEU A 138 6.10 -7.93 -18.05
CA LEU A 138 6.07 -7.94 -19.51
C LEU A 138 6.07 -6.51 -20.07
N ILE A 139 5.21 -5.62 -19.57
CA ILE A 139 5.16 -4.24 -20.09
C ILE A 139 6.47 -3.48 -19.83
N LEU A 140 7.14 -3.72 -18.69
CA LEU A 140 8.46 -3.14 -18.43
C LEU A 140 9.55 -3.68 -19.35
N SER A 141 9.50 -4.98 -19.66
CA SER A 141 10.40 -5.58 -20.63
C SER A 141 10.15 -5.01 -22.03
N ASP A 142 8.89 -4.79 -22.39
CA ASP A 142 8.47 -4.18 -23.65
C ASP A 142 8.93 -2.73 -23.76
N ILE A 143 8.74 -1.93 -22.71
CA ILE A 143 9.23 -0.54 -22.65
C ILE A 143 10.76 -0.53 -22.78
N ARG A 144 11.45 -1.44 -22.06
CA ARG A 144 12.90 -1.60 -22.18
C ARG A 144 13.30 -1.86 -23.62
N ASN A 145 12.70 -2.87 -24.25
CA ASN A 145 12.99 -3.22 -25.64
C ASN A 145 12.67 -2.06 -26.59
N THR A 146 11.58 -1.33 -26.37
CA THR A 146 11.17 -0.20 -27.21
C THR A 146 12.13 0.99 -27.09
N LEU A 147 12.67 1.23 -25.89
CA LEU A 147 13.65 2.29 -25.58
C LEU A 147 15.08 1.92 -25.99
N THR A 148 15.52 0.68 -25.79
CA THR A 148 16.95 0.31 -25.92
C THR A 148 17.28 -0.56 -27.13
N ASN A 149 16.31 -1.24 -27.75
CA ASN A 149 16.59 -1.99 -28.98
C ASN A 149 16.36 -1.09 -30.20
N THR A 150 17.46 -0.79 -30.89
CA THR A 150 17.45 -0.47 -32.32
C THR A 150 16.86 -1.66 -33.07
N PRO A 151 15.73 -1.49 -33.81
CA PRO A 151 15.23 -2.57 -34.67
C PRO A 151 16.30 -2.94 -35.69
N SER A 152 16.38 -4.22 -36.07
CA SER A 152 17.22 -4.66 -37.19
C SER A 152 16.72 -3.98 -38.46
N ILE A 153 17.47 -2.99 -38.94
CA ILE A 153 17.13 -2.19 -40.12
C ILE A 153 17.46 -3.06 -41.33
N THR A 154 16.47 -3.38 -42.17
CA THR A 154 16.70 -4.01 -43.49
C THR A 154 17.43 -3.00 -44.39
N ASP A 155 18.30 -3.44 -45.30
CA ASP A 155 19.10 -2.57 -46.18
C ASP A 155 18.28 -1.53 -46.97
N GLU A 156 16.98 -1.77 -47.16
CA GLU A 156 16.01 -0.87 -47.80
C GLU A 156 15.60 0.33 -46.92
N GLN A 157 15.55 0.18 -45.59
CA GLN A 157 15.19 1.24 -44.64
C GLN A 157 16.38 2.13 -44.25
N LEU A 158 17.62 1.67 -44.46
CA LEU A 158 18.85 2.45 -44.25
C LEU A 158 18.94 3.68 -45.18
N ASN A 159 18.26 3.63 -46.32
CA ASN A 159 18.20 4.73 -47.30
C ASN A 159 17.02 5.70 -47.06
N SER A 160 16.18 5.45 -46.04
CA SER A 160 15.06 6.32 -45.69
C SER A 160 15.51 7.44 -44.74
N LYS A 161 15.05 8.67 -44.99
CA LYS A 161 15.41 9.88 -44.21
C LYS A 161 14.79 9.92 -42.80
N ASP A 162 14.01 8.90 -42.43
CA ASP A 162 13.12 8.90 -41.26
C ASP A 162 13.28 7.59 -40.46
N LEU A 163 14.53 7.35 -40.03
CA LEU A 163 14.89 6.17 -39.24
C LEU A 163 14.13 6.16 -37.91
N PRO A 164 13.61 4.99 -37.47
CA PRO A 164 12.82 4.89 -36.24
C PRO A 164 13.61 5.23 -34.98
N ILE A 165 14.93 5.02 -35.03
CA ILE A 165 15.88 5.36 -33.97
C ILE A 165 17.19 5.84 -34.63
N GLU A 166 17.61 7.07 -34.35
CA GLU A 166 18.99 7.51 -34.59
C GLU A 166 19.71 7.66 -33.24
N ILE A 167 20.81 6.95 -33.02
CA ILE A 167 21.68 7.17 -31.87
C ILE A 167 22.82 8.09 -32.30
N LYS A 168 22.81 9.34 -31.84
CA LYS A 168 23.94 10.27 -32.00
C LYS A 168 24.39 10.74 -30.62
N ASP A 169 25.69 10.68 -30.34
CA ASP A 169 26.31 11.15 -29.10
C ASP A 169 25.65 10.62 -27.80
N SER A 170 25.28 9.33 -27.77
CA SER A 170 24.57 8.68 -26.65
C SER A 170 23.15 9.20 -26.36
N ILE A 171 22.56 9.94 -27.31
CA ILE A 171 21.17 10.41 -27.30
C ILE A 171 20.39 9.60 -28.33
N ILE A 172 19.29 9.00 -27.89
CA ILE A 172 18.33 8.33 -28.77
C ILE A 172 17.40 9.40 -29.33
N HIS A 173 17.39 9.56 -30.65
CA HIS A 173 16.41 10.31 -31.40
C HIS A 173 15.32 9.37 -31.88
N PHE A 174 14.10 9.55 -31.37
CA PHE A 174 12.94 8.76 -31.76
C PHE A 174 12.18 9.44 -32.91
N ASN A 175 11.71 8.66 -33.89
CA ASN A 175 10.74 9.17 -34.84
C ASN A 175 9.35 9.33 -34.16
N LYS A 176 8.45 10.09 -34.80
CA LYS A 176 7.10 10.35 -34.24
C LYS A 176 6.28 9.08 -33.99
N GLU A 177 6.45 8.06 -34.83
CA GLU A 177 5.77 6.78 -34.68
C GLU A 177 6.21 6.03 -33.41
N ARG A 178 7.52 6.03 -33.13
CA ARG A 178 8.11 5.39 -31.94
C ARG A 178 7.75 6.13 -30.65
N ILE A 179 7.64 7.46 -30.70
CA ILE A 179 7.12 8.27 -29.60
C ILE A 179 5.68 7.85 -29.28
N SER A 180 4.81 7.73 -30.29
CA SER A 180 3.43 7.30 -30.08
C SER A 180 3.32 5.88 -29.53
N GLN A 181 4.17 4.95 -29.99
CA GLN A 181 4.23 3.59 -29.44
C GLN A 181 4.68 3.58 -27.96
N LEU A 182 5.65 4.43 -27.60
CA LEU A 182 6.11 4.57 -26.22
C LEU A 182 5.01 5.16 -25.33
N GLU A 183 4.29 6.16 -25.81
CA GLU A 183 3.19 6.80 -25.11
C GLU A 183 2.10 5.77 -24.73
N VAL A 184 1.63 4.97 -25.69
CA VAL A 184 0.64 3.91 -25.44
C VAL A 184 1.15 2.88 -24.41
N LYS A 185 2.44 2.52 -24.47
CA LYS A 185 3.04 1.57 -23.52
C LYS A 185 3.18 2.17 -22.12
N PHE A 186 3.53 3.45 -22.00
CA PHE A 186 3.58 4.15 -20.72
C PHE A 186 2.19 4.32 -20.11
N ASP A 187 1.17 4.61 -20.92
CA ASP A 187 -0.22 4.69 -20.46
C ASP A 187 -0.71 3.31 -19.98
N THR A 188 -0.39 2.24 -20.71
CA THR A 188 -0.67 0.86 -20.25
C THR A 188 0.03 0.53 -18.93
N LEU A 189 1.27 0.97 -18.74
CA LEU A 189 2.00 0.80 -17.48
C LEU A 189 1.30 1.57 -16.33
N LYS A 190 0.86 2.80 -16.59
CA LYS A 190 0.12 3.62 -15.61
C LYS A 190 -1.20 2.97 -15.20
N ASP A 191 -1.95 2.43 -16.16
CA ASP A 191 -3.20 1.72 -15.89
C ASP A 191 -2.97 0.46 -15.04
N LEU A 192 -1.91 -0.30 -15.32
CA LEU A 192 -1.53 -1.46 -14.51
C LEU A 192 -1.09 -1.08 -13.09
N LEU A 193 -0.42 0.06 -12.91
CA LEU A 193 -0.06 0.58 -11.60
C LEU A 193 -1.29 1.05 -10.81
N LEU A 194 -2.29 1.62 -11.50
CA LEU A 194 -3.57 1.96 -10.89
C LEU A 194 -4.36 0.70 -10.49
N GLU A 195 -4.38 -0.32 -11.36
CA GLU A 195 -5.00 -1.62 -11.06
C GLU A 195 -4.35 -2.25 -9.82
N LEU A 196 -3.02 -2.16 -9.69
CA LEU A 196 -2.28 -2.59 -8.50
C LEU A 196 -2.70 -1.82 -7.25
N GLN A 197 -2.83 -0.49 -7.31
CA GLN A 197 -3.31 0.33 -6.18
C GLN A 197 -4.73 -0.08 -5.76
N ILE A 198 -5.60 -0.35 -6.73
CA ILE A 198 -6.98 -0.79 -6.47
C ILE A 198 -7.00 -2.17 -5.80
N ASP A 199 -6.18 -3.13 -6.26
CA ASP A 199 -6.11 -4.48 -5.66
C ASP A 199 -5.60 -4.41 -4.21
N ILE A 200 -4.62 -3.53 -3.93
CA ILE A 200 -4.11 -3.28 -2.57
C ILE A 200 -5.15 -2.58 -1.69
N ASN A 201 -5.98 -1.69 -2.25
CA ASN A 201 -6.99 -0.97 -1.48
C ASN A 201 -8.23 -1.81 -1.19
N LYS A 202 -8.61 -2.73 -2.10
CA LYS A 202 -9.80 -3.59 -1.98
C LYS A 202 -9.66 -4.69 -0.92
N LYS A 203 -8.46 -5.22 -0.70
CA LYS A 203 -8.16 -6.23 0.33
C LYS A 203 -7.69 -5.53 1.57
#